data_AF-A0A936FRR1-F1
#
_entry.id   AF-A0A936FRR1-F1
#
_cell.length_a   1.000
_cell.length_b   1.000
_cell.length_c   1.000
_cell.angle_alpha   90.00
_cell.angle_beta   90.00
_cell.angle_gamma   90.00
#
_symmetry.space_group_name_H-M   'P 1'
#
loop_
_entity.id
_entity.type
_entity.pdbx_description
1 polymer ?
#
loop_
_entity_poly.entity_id
_entity_poly.type
_entity_poly.pdbx_seq_one_letter_code
_entity_poly.pdbx_strand_id
1 'polypeptide(L)'
;MGRDLLQDHAAPGYDDPLGMLSACHRRIERQLATLARLQRHLPEHGSDTDARAAARGILRYFDTAAVHHHADEEGSIFPRLTELAPAATARLLADLAADHQRLAAHWRHLRPLLAAIAAGSRANLAPRQVALLRQAYDAHIAREEAELIPLATAALDRDALAVIGAEMARRRGVTATAPP
;
A
#
# COMPACT_ATOMS: atom_id res chain seq x y z
N MET A 1 14.85 -17.86 35.68
CA MET A 1 15.02 -18.15 34.25
C MET A 1 14.05 -17.28 33.47
N GLY A 2 14.46 -16.05 33.15
CA GLY A 2 13.66 -15.14 32.31
C GLY A 2 13.96 -15.41 30.85
N ARG A 3 12.94 -15.78 30.07
CA ARG A 3 12.95 -15.69 28.62
C ARG A 3 11.97 -14.59 28.26
N ASP A 4 12.48 -13.37 28.25
CA ASP A 4 11.87 -12.28 27.50
C ASP A 4 12.73 -12.11 26.25
N LEU A 5 12.18 -12.45 25.10
CA LEU A 5 12.56 -11.89 23.80
C LEU A 5 11.32 -12.03 22.92
N LEU A 6 10.41 -11.08 23.12
CA LEU A 6 9.58 -10.56 22.03
C LEU A 6 10.45 -10.49 20.78
N GLN A 7 10.09 -11.30 19.80
CA GLN A 7 10.70 -11.30 18.50
C GLN A 7 10.33 -9.96 17.86
N ASP A 8 11.17 -8.97 18.10
CA ASP A 8 11.11 -7.68 17.43
C ASP A 8 11.51 -7.97 15.97
N HIS A 9 10.56 -8.45 15.19
CA HIS A 9 10.72 -8.63 13.76
C HIS A 9 10.96 -7.23 13.20
N ALA A 10 12.23 -6.89 13.00
CA ALA A 10 12.65 -5.71 12.26
C ALA A 10 11.78 -5.62 11.01
N ALA A 11 11.24 -4.42 10.73
CA ALA A 11 10.40 -4.23 9.56
C ALA A 11 11.14 -4.75 8.31
N PRO A 12 10.49 -5.53 7.43
CA PRO A 12 11.14 -6.11 6.27
C PRO A 12 11.93 -5.06 5.49
N GLY A 13 13.20 -5.36 5.24
CA GLY A 13 14.11 -4.52 4.46
C GLY A 13 13.99 -4.83 2.97
N TYR A 14 14.89 -4.24 2.18
CA TYR A 14 14.95 -4.51 0.75
C TYR A 14 15.49 -5.92 0.41
N ASP A 15 16.00 -6.64 1.39
CA ASP A 15 16.37 -8.05 1.33
C ASP A 15 15.18 -9.01 1.41
N ASP A 16 14.00 -8.51 1.80
CA ASP A 16 12.71 -9.23 1.76
C ASP A 16 11.64 -8.37 1.06
N PRO A 17 11.69 -8.27 -0.29
CA PRO A 17 10.79 -7.40 -1.05
C PRO A 17 9.31 -7.82 -0.95
N LEU A 18 9.01 -9.12 -0.84
CA LEU A 18 7.63 -9.60 -0.69
C LEU A 18 7.09 -9.31 0.71
N GLY A 19 7.88 -9.53 1.76
CA GLY A 19 7.52 -9.11 3.12
C GLY A 19 7.32 -7.60 3.24
N MET A 20 8.09 -6.80 2.49
CA MET A 20 7.91 -5.35 2.42
C MET A 20 6.56 -4.96 1.81
N LEU A 21 6.06 -5.67 0.79
CA LEU A 21 4.71 -5.46 0.26
C LEU A 21 3.63 -5.77 1.30
N SER A 22 3.69 -6.94 1.96
CA SER A 22 2.75 -7.28 3.05
C SER A 22 2.78 -6.26 4.20
N ALA A 23 3.97 -5.74 4.54
CA ALA A 23 4.09 -4.66 5.52
C ALA A 23 3.45 -3.34 5.03
N CYS A 24 3.49 -3.06 3.73
CA CYS A 24 2.77 -1.95 3.10
C CYS A 24 1.25 -2.15 3.15
N HIS A 25 0.73 -3.36 2.93
CA HIS A 25 -0.71 -3.66 3.05
C HIS A 25 -1.23 -3.32 4.45
N ARG A 26 -0.51 -3.78 5.49
CA ARG A 26 -0.83 -3.47 6.89
C ARG A 26 -0.84 -1.96 7.17
N ARG A 27 0.00 -1.19 6.47
CA ARG A 27 0.04 0.29 6.59
C ARG A 27 -1.13 0.93 5.85
N ILE A 28 -1.51 0.43 4.67
CA ILE A 28 -2.72 0.85 3.92
C ILE A 28 -3.95 0.67 4.80
N GLU A 29 -4.14 -0.50 5.40
CA GLU A 29 -5.28 -0.80 6.30
C GLU A 29 -5.38 0.21 7.47
N ARG A 30 -4.24 0.54 8.09
CA ARG A 30 -4.20 1.53 9.19
C ARG A 30 -4.59 2.94 8.72
N GLN A 31 -4.20 3.32 7.51
CA GLN A 31 -4.60 4.62 6.94
C GLN A 31 -6.08 4.64 6.57
N LEU A 32 -6.63 3.55 6.04
CA LEU A 32 -8.06 3.42 5.78
C LEU A 32 -8.90 3.46 7.07
N ALA A 33 -8.42 2.83 8.14
CA ALA A 33 -9.04 2.94 9.46
C ALA A 33 -8.99 4.38 9.99
N THR A 34 -7.89 5.10 9.75
CA THR A 34 -7.75 6.52 10.10
C THR A 34 -8.72 7.39 9.29
N LEU A 35 -8.86 7.13 7.98
CA LEU A 35 -9.81 7.81 7.12
C LEU A 35 -11.26 7.62 7.61
N ALA A 36 -11.63 6.41 8.02
CA ALA A 36 -12.95 6.12 8.56
C ALA A 36 -13.22 6.83 9.90
N ARG A 37 -12.21 6.95 10.78
CA ARG A 37 -12.31 7.74 12.00
C ARG A 37 -12.46 9.24 11.70
N LEU A 38 -11.63 9.76 10.80
CA LEU A 38 -11.69 11.15 10.36
C LEU A 38 -13.08 11.49 9.82
N GLN A 39 -13.64 10.63 8.97
CA GLN A 39 -14.97 10.83 8.41
C GLN A 39 -16.05 11.00 9.50
N ARG A 40 -15.98 10.22 10.58
CA ARG A 40 -16.92 10.33 11.72
C ARG A 40 -16.65 11.53 12.63
N HIS A 41 -15.41 12.00 12.68
CA HIS A 41 -14.99 13.15 13.51
C HIS A 41 -15.46 14.50 12.94
N LEU A 42 -15.43 14.64 11.61
CA LEU A 42 -15.68 15.91 10.93
C LEU A 42 -17.04 16.57 11.25
N PRO A 43 -18.18 15.86 11.37
CA PRO A 43 -19.46 16.49 11.67
C PRO A 43 -19.52 17.16 13.05
N GLU A 44 -18.82 16.61 14.04
CA GLU A 44 -18.86 17.06 15.44
C GLU A 44 -17.82 18.14 15.72
N HIS A 45 -16.63 18.01 15.11
CA HIS A 45 -15.47 18.83 15.45
C HIS A 45 -14.99 19.73 14.31
N GLY A 46 -15.51 19.53 13.09
CA GLY A 46 -15.03 20.22 11.89
C GLY A 46 -13.56 19.88 11.57
N SER A 47 -12.88 20.79 10.88
CA SER A 47 -11.48 20.65 10.50
C SER A 47 -10.55 21.17 11.61
N ASP A 48 -10.71 20.66 12.82
CA ASP A 48 -9.88 20.97 13.98
C ASP A 48 -8.42 20.49 13.83
N THR A 49 -7.60 20.69 14.87
CA THR A 49 -6.17 20.33 14.83
C THR A 49 -5.95 18.84 14.53
N ASP A 50 -6.77 17.96 15.12
CA ASP A 50 -6.65 16.52 14.96
C ASP A 50 -7.11 16.05 13.58
N ALA A 51 -8.23 16.58 13.09
CA ALA A 51 -8.71 16.32 11.73
C ALA A 51 -7.66 16.73 10.68
N ARG A 52 -7.06 17.91 10.86
CA ARG A 52 -6.00 18.42 10.00
C ARG A 52 -4.75 17.53 10.04
N ALA A 53 -4.36 17.05 11.21
CA ALA A 53 -3.21 16.16 11.37
C ALA A 53 -3.45 14.80 10.72
N ALA A 54 -4.63 14.20 10.92
CA ALA A 54 -5.04 12.95 10.31
C ALA A 54 -5.07 13.06 8.78
N ALA A 55 -5.69 14.12 8.24
CA ALA A 55 -5.75 14.36 6.80
C ALA A 55 -4.35 14.48 6.18
N ARG A 56 -3.43 15.23 6.81
CA ARG A 56 -2.02 15.31 6.36
C ARG A 56 -1.33 13.94 6.39
N GLY A 57 -1.57 13.13 7.41
CA GLY A 57 -1.02 11.78 7.51
C GLY A 57 -1.47 10.87 6.37
N ILE A 58 -2.77 10.86 6.10
CA ILE A 58 -3.39 10.09 5.01
C ILE A 58 -2.84 10.56 3.65
N LEU A 59 -2.82 11.88 3.40
CA LEU A 59 -2.28 12.46 2.17
C LEU A 59 -0.84 12.05 1.92
N ARG A 60 0.05 12.23 2.92
CA ARG A 60 1.46 11.85 2.78
C ARG A 60 1.61 10.39 2.39
N TYR A 61 0.82 9.51 3.00
CA TYR A 61 0.92 8.08 2.73
C TYR A 61 0.46 7.72 1.31
N PHE A 62 -0.75 8.12 0.93
CA PHE A 62 -1.32 7.73 -0.37
C PHE A 62 -0.69 8.48 -1.55
N ASP A 63 -0.13 9.68 -1.35
CA ASP A 63 0.59 10.40 -2.41
C ASP A 63 2.00 9.85 -2.67
N THR A 64 2.54 8.99 -1.79
CA THR A 64 3.91 8.48 -1.92
C THR A 64 3.99 6.97 -1.77
N ALA A 65 3.80 6.44 -0.56
CA ALA A 65 4.00 5.03 -0.25
C ALA A 65 3.09 4.11 -1.06
N ALA A 66 1.80 4.46 -1.22
CA ALA A 66 0.87 3.68 -2.03
C ALA A 66 1.22 3.72 -3.53
N VAL A 67 1.72 4.85 -4.03
CA VAL A 67 2.20 4.98 -5.42
C VAL A 67 3.42 4.10 -5.64
N HIS A 68 4.39 4.13 -4.72
CA HIS A 68 5.57 3.27 -4.82
C HIS A 68 5.23 1.78 -4.72
N HIS A 69 4.27 1.41 -3.88
CA HIS A 69 3.80 0.04 -3.73
C HIS A 69 3.27 -0.53 -5.07
N HIS A 70 2.30 0.12 -5.70
CA HIS A 70 1.80 -0.33 -7.01
C HIS A 70 2.91 -0.28 -8.08
N ALA A 71 3.83 0.69 -8.01
CA ALA A 71 4.96 0.78 -8.94
C ALA A 71 6.01 -0.34 -8.76
N ASP A 72 6.12 -0.92 -7.55
CA ASP A 72 6.94 -2.10 -7.30
C ASP A 72 6.28 -3.34 -7.91
N GLU A 73 4.98 -3.50 -7.73
CA GLU A 73 4.23 -4.59 -8.37
C GLU A 73 4.29 -4.51 -9.88
N GLU A 74 3.80 -3.41 -10.47
CA GLU A 74 3.68 -3.24 -11.91
C GLU A 74 5.04 -3.14 -12.61
N GLY A 75 6.03 -2.54 -11.95
CA GLY A 75 7.33 -2.26 -12.53
C GLY A 75 8.41 -3.30 -12.24
N SER A 76 8.24 -4.14 -11.21
CA SER A 76 9.25 -5.14 -10.83
C SER A 76 8.70 -6.56 -10.80
N ILE A 77 7.53 -6.80 -10.20
CA ILE A 77 7.04 -8.16 -9.96
C ILE A 77 6.26 -8.69 -11.16
N PHE A 78 5.25 -7.95 -11.63
CA PHE A 78 4.36 -8.39 -12.69
C PHE A 78 5.09 -8.78 -13.99
N PRO A 79 6.11 -8.03 -14.46
CA PRO A 79 6.86 -8.41 -15.66
C PRO A 79 7.56 -9.76 -15.50
N ARG A 80 8.21 -10.00 -14.36
CA ARG A 80 8.93 -11.25 -14.07
C ARG A 80 7.98 -12.45 -13.96
N LEU A 81 6.83 -12.26 -13.32
CA LEU A 81 5.81 -13.31 -13.23
C LEU A 81 5.14 -13.60 -14.58
N THR A 82 5.05 -12.60 -15.46
CA THR A 82 4.56 -12.80 -16.83
C THR A 82 5.54 -13.63 -17.65
N GLU A 83 6.85 -13.46 -17.45
CA GLU A 83 7.88 -14.23 -18.15
C GLU A 83 7.98 -15.67 -17.63
N LEU A 84 7.95 -15.85 -16.30
CA LEU A 84 8.18 -17.15 -15.66
C LEU A 84 6.95 -18.07 -15.68
N ALA A 85 5.73 -17.52 -15.62
CA ALA A 85 4.50 -18.30 -15.54
C ALA A 85 3.31 -17.68 -16.32
N PRO A 86 3.45 -17.34 -17.61
CA PRO A 86 2.49 -16.49 -18.34
C PRO A 86 1.05 -17.00 -18.31
N ALA A 87 0.83 -18.30 -18.53
CA ALA A 87 -0.52 -18.87 -18.54
C ALA A 87 -1.18 -18.88 -17.15
N ALA A 88 -0.38 -19.03 -16.09
CA ALA A 88 -0.87 -19.06 -14.71
C ALA A 88 -1.15 -17.66 -14.16
N THR A 89 -0.47 -16.62 -14.68
CA THR A 89 -0.48 -15.27 -14.10
C THR A 89 -1.33 -14.27 -14.88
N ALA A 90 -1.56 -14.47 -16.19
CA ALA A 90 -2.19 -13.47 -17.05
C ALA A 90 -3.50 -12.88 -16.50
N ARG A 91 -4.42 -13.71 -16.02
CA ARG A 91 -5.71 -13.26 -15.47
C ARG A 91 -5.54 -12.48 -14.17
N LEU A 92 -4.77 -13.04 -13.23
CA LEU A 92 -4.50 -12.42 -11.93
C LEU A 92 -3.87 -11.04 -12.09
N LEU A 93 -2.80 -10.93 -12.89
CA LEU A 93 -2.08 -9.68 -13.09
C LEU A 93 -2.94 -8.61 -13.78
N ALA A 94 -3.75 -9.01 -14.77
CA ALA A 94 -4.69 -8.09 -15.41
C ALA A 94 -5.76 -7.58 -14.42
N ASP A 95 -6.27 -8.43 -13.55
CA ASP A 95 -7.27 -8.06 -12.55
C ASP A 95 -6.70 -7.12 -11.48
N LEU A 96 -5.46 -7.36 -11.04
CA LEU A 96 -4.74 -6.49 -10.10
C LEU A 96 -4.40 -5.13 -10.70
N ALA A 97 -3.89 -5.09 -11.94
CA ALA A 97 -3.66 -3.83 -12.64
C ALA A 97 -4.97 -3.02 -12.80
N ALA A 98 -6.10 -3.70 -13.05
CA ALA A 98 -7.40 -3.06 -13.11
C ALA A 98 -7.86 -2.55 -11.71
N ASP A 99 -7.51 -3.25 -10.62
CA ASP A 99 -7.73 -2.75 -9.26
C ASP A 99 -6.92 -1.47 -9.00
N HIS A 100 -5.64 -1.41 -9.37
CA HIS A 100 -4.82 -0.20 -9.20
C HIS A 100 -5.45 1.03 -9.87
N GLN A 101 -6.01 0.86 -11.07
CA GLN A 101 -6.72 1.94 -11.77
C GLN A 101 -8.00 2.38 -11.03
N ARG A 102 -8.76 1.42 -10.48
CA ARG A 102 -9.95 1.72 -9.64
C ARG A 102 -9.58 2.44 -8.35
N LEU A 103 -8.53 1.99 -7.67
CA LEU A 103 -8.02 2.60 -6.43
C LEU A 103 -7.53 4.03 -6.68
N ALA A 104 -6.77 4.25 -7.77
CA ALA A 104 -6.33 5.57 -8.19
C ALA A 104 -7.52 6.49 -8.50
N ALA A 105 -8.59 5.97 -9.13
CA ALA A 105 -9.79 6.75 -9.39
C ALA A 105 -10.51 7.18 -8.09
N HIS A 106 -10.67 6.28 -7.13
CA HIS A 106 -11.21 6.63 -5.81
C HIS A 106 -10.35 7.68 -5.10
N TRP A 107 -9.02 7.53 -5.15
CA TRP A 107 -8.10 8.48 -4.53
C TRP A 107 -8.19 9.87 -5.15
N ARG A 108 -8.27 10.00 -6.48
CA ARG A 108 -8.44 11.30 -7.16
C ARG A 108 -9.65 12.09 -6.66
N HIS A 109 -10.73 11.42 -6.28
CA HIS A 109 -11.92 12.06 -5.73
C HIS A 109 -11.76 12.49 -4.26
N LEU A 110 -11.10 11.66 -3.44
CA LEU A 110 -10.95 11.93 -2.00
C LEU A 110 -9.81 12.92 -1.69
N ARG A 111 -8.73 12.90 -2.47
CA ARG A 111 -7.54 13.71 -2.27
C ARG A 111 -7.82 15.21 -2.10
N PRO A 112 -8.60 15.90 -2.96
CA PRO A 112 -8.87 17.33 -2.78
C PRO A 112 -9.66 17.64 -1.50
N LEU A 113 -10.56 16.75 -1.08
CA LEU A 113 -11.33 16.91 0.16
C LEU A 113 -10.39 16.82 1.39
N LEU A 114 -9.49 15.84 1.37
CA LEU A 114 -8.47 15.69 2.41
C LEU A 114 -7.50 16.88 2.43
N ALA A 115 -7.13 17.42 1.27
CA ALA A 115 -6.30 18.63 1.18
C ALA A 115 -6.99 19.85 1.80
N ALA A 116 -8.29 20.04 1.52
CA ALA A 116 -9.09 21.09 2.13
C ALA A 116 -9.18 20.93 3.66
N ILE A 117 -9.43 19.71 4.15
CA ILE A 117 -9.44 19.41 5.59
C ILE A 117 -8.08 19.71 6.21
N ALA A 118 -6.98 19.28 5.59
CA ALA A 118 -5.62 19.55 6.06
C ALA A 118 -5.32 21.06 6.17
N ALA A 119 -5.85 21.85 5.25
CA ALA A 119 -5.76 23.32 5.25
C ALA A 119 -6.66 24.00 6.30
N GLY A 120 -7.57 23.25 6.95
CA GLY A 120 -8.52 23.77 7.93
C GLY A 120 -9.85 24.24 7.31
N SER A 121 -10.05 24.03 6.01
CA SER A 121 -11.32 24.31 5.35
C SER A 121 -12.35 23.23 5.65
N ARG A 122 -13.63 23.59 5.67
CA ARG A 122 -14.73 22.61 5.75
C ARG A 122 -14.78 21.81 4.45
N ALA A 123 -14.77 20.49 4.57
CA ALA A 123 -15.09 19.56 3.49
C ALA A 123 -15.85 18.37 4.08
N ASN A 124 -16.69 17.74 3.25
CA ASN A 124 -17.44 16.56 3.65
C ASN A 124 -16.80 15.31 3.05
N LEU A 125 -16.44 14.35 3.89
CA LEU A 125 -16.10 13.00 3.45
C LEU A 125 -17.38 12.17 3.47
N ALA A 126 -17.96 11.88 2.30
CA ALA A 126 -19.19 11.09 2.26
C ALA A 126 -18.93 9.67 2.79
N PRO A 127 -19.74 9.13 3.72
CA PRO A 127 -19.55 7.79 4.28
C PRO A 127 -19.44 6.72 3.20
N ARG A 128 -20.27 6.83 2.15
CA ARG A 128 -20.26 5.91 1.00
C ARG A 128 -18.93 5.93 0.25
N GLN A 129 -18.32 7.10 0.03
CA GLN A 129 -17.05 7.19 -0.70
C GLN A 129 -15.90 6.57 0.10
N VAL A 130 -15.86 6.80 1.42
CA VAL A 130 -14.88 6.18 2.32
C VAL A 130 -15.05 4.66 2.36
N ALA A 131 -16.30 4.18 2.45
CA ALA A 131 -16.60 2.75 2.43
C ALA A 131 -16.19 2.08 1.12
N LEU A 132 -16.48 2.69 -0.03
CA LEU A 132 -16.10 2.16 -1.34
C LEU A 132 -14.58 2.06 -1.51
N LEU A 133 -13.83 3.10 -1.13
CA LEU A 133 -12.36 3.03 -1.20
C LEU A 133 -11.82 1.92 -0.30
N ARG A 134 -12.36 1.80 0.92
CA ARG A 134 -11.92 0.75 1.83
C ARG A 134 -12.23 -0.65 1.30
N GLN A 135 -13.45 -0.88 0.81
CA GLN A 135 -13.83 -2.17 0.24
C GLN A 135 -12.94 -2.55 -0.96
N ALA A 136 -12.61 -1.58 -1.82
CA ALA A 136 -11.73 -1.80 -2.96
C ALA A 136 -10.32 -2.22 -2.50
N TYR A 137 -9.75 -1.54 -1.51
CA TYR A 137 -8.44 -1.92 -0.96
C TYR A 137 -8.47 -3.25 -0.23
N ASP A 138 -9.49 -3.51 0.60
CA ASP A 138 -9.63 -4.77 1.34
C ASP A 138 -9.68 -5.95 0.36
N ALA A 139 -10.44 -5.83 -0.74
CA ALA A 139 -10.53 -6.88 -1.77
C ALA A 139 -9.23 -7.05 -2.58
N HIS A 140 -8.56 -5.94 -2.89
CA HIS A 140 -7.29 -5.93 -3.62
C HIS A 140 -6.17 -6.60 -2.81
N ILE A 141 -5.96 -6.14 -1.57
CA ILE A 141 -4.97 -6.71 -0.64
C ILE A 141 -5.24 -8.19 -0.39
N ALA A 142 -6.52 -8.59 -0.21
CA ALA A 142 -6.87 -9.98 -0.01
C ALA A 142 -6.46 -10.87 -1.19
N ARG A 143 -6.60 -10.36 -2.43
CA ARG A 143 -6.15 -11.08 -3.63
C ARG A 143 -4.64 -11.19 -3.68
N GLU A 144 -3.92 -10.13 -3.35
CA GLU A 144 -2.46 -10.15 -3.39
C GLU A 144 -1.88 -11.11 -2.35
N GLU A 145 -2.35 -11.04 -1.11
CA GLU A 145 -1.91 -11.93 -0.03
C GLU A 145 -2.27 -13.40 -0.29
N ALA A 146 -3.43 -13.67 -0.88
CA ALA A 146 -3.89 -15.04 -1.12
C ALA A 146 -3.33 -15.66 -2.40
N GLU A 147 -3.01 -14.87 -3.42
CA GLU A 147 -2.68 -15.36 -4.76
C GLU A 147 -1.33 -14.83 -5.26
N LEU A 148 -1.14 -13.51 -5.30
CA LEU A 148 0.07 -12.90 -5.89
C LEU A 148 1.33 -13.26 -5.10
N ILE A 149 1.33 -13.03 -3.78
CA ILE A 149 2.50 -13.23 -2.92
C ILE A 149 2.91 -14.70 -2.87
N PRO A 150 2.00 -15.68 -2.71
CA PRO A 150 2.35 -17.10 -2.80
C PRO A 150 2.92 -17.50 -4.17
N LEU A 151 2.32 -17.00 -5.25
CA LEU A 151 2.80 -17.27 -6.60
C LEU A 151 4.20 -16.67 -6.82
N ALA A 152 4.42 -15.45 -6.37
CA ALA A 152 5.73 -14.79 -6.43
C ALA A 152 6.78 -15.53 -5.62
N THR A 153 6.43 -16.00 -4.42
CA THR A 153 7.30 -16.78 -3.54
C THR A 153 7.71 -18.11 -4.19
N ALA A 154 6.80 -18.75 -4.91
CA ALA A 154 7.07 -20.01 -5.58
C ALA A 154 7.89 -19.85 -6.88
N ALA A 155 7.69 -18.74 -7.61
CA ALA A 155 8.27 -18.53 -8.92
C ALA A 155 9.61 -17.76 -8.91
N LEU A 156 9.80 -16.82 -7.99
CA LEU A 156 10.97 -15.94 -7.97
C LEU A 156 12.09 -16.55 -7.13
N ASP A 157 13.24 -16.78 -7.75
CA ASP A 157 14.44 -17.21 -7.03
C ASP A 157 15.10 -16.05 -6.26
N ARG A 158 16.17 -16.39 -5.52
CA ARG A 158 16.91 -15.44 -4.69
C ARG A 158 17.48 -14.27 -5.50
N ASP A 159 17.99 -14.53 -6.70
CA ASP A 159 18.65 -13.52 -7.51
C ASP A 159 17.62 -12.54 -8.07
N ALA A 160 16.46 -13.04 -8.52
CA ALA A 160 15.34 -12.22 -8.92
C ALA A 160 14.84 -11.33 -7.77
N LEU A 161 14.69 -11.89 -6.56
CA LEU A 161 14.27 -11.13 -5.38
C LEU A 161 15.29 -10.05 -4.99
N ALA A 162 16.59 -10.33 -5.09
CA ALA A 162 17.63 -9.33 -4.83
C ALA A 162 17.57 -8.15 -5.81
N VAL A 163 17.34 -8.43 -7.10
CA VAL A 163 17.17 -7.37 -8.12
C VAL A 163 15.90 -6.56 -7.84
N ILE A 164 14.78 -7.21 -7.53
CA ILE A 164 13.53 -6.53 -7.17
C ILE A 164 13.75 -5.62 -5.96
N GLY A 165 14.41 -6.11 -4.91
CA GLY A 165 14.75 -5.33 -3.72
C GLY A 165 15.56 -4.07 -4.04
N ALA A 166 16.56 -4.18 -4.92
CA ALA A 166 17.34 -3.04 -5.39
C ALA A 166 16.50 -2.03 -6.20
N GLU A 167 15.59 -2.50 -7.04
CA GLU A 167 14.64 -1.64 -7.76
C GLU A 167 13.71 -0.90 -6.81
N MET A 168 13.16 -1.59 -5.80
CA MET A 168 12.31 -1.00 -4.75
C MET A 168 13.06 0.07 -3.96
N ALA A 169 14.32 -0.17 -3.60
CA ALA A 169 15.18 0.79 -2.90
C ALA A 169 15.44 2.02 -3.76
N ARG A 170 15.76 1.84 -5.04
CA ARG A 170 16.01 2.93 -5.98
C ARG A 170 14.80 3.84 -6.16
N ARG A 171 13.57 3.28 -6.23
CA ARG A 171 12.32 4.09 -6.27
C ARG A 171 12.16 5.00 -5.05
N ARG A 172 12.81 4.64 -3.93
CA ARG A 172 12.77 5.37 -2.67
C ARG A 172 14.03 6.21 -2.43
N GLY A 173 14.92 6.31 -3.43
CA GLY A 173 16.17 7.09 -3.33
C GLY A 173 17.21 6.46 -2.40
N VAL A 174 17.10 5.17 -2.11
CA VAL A 174 18.04 4.43 -1.27
C VAL A 174 18.88 3.50 -2.14
N THR A 175 20.19 3.48 -1.91
CA THR A 175 21.07 2.45 -2.46
C THR A 175 20.93 1.18 -1.62
N ALA A 176 20.38 0.11 -2.19
CA ALA A 176 20.40 -1.19 -1.53
C ALA A 176 21.86 -1.68 -1.41
N THR A 177 22.39 -1.74 -0.19
CA THR A 177 23.62 -2.48 0.08
C THR A 177 23.29 -3.97 0.02
N ALA A 178 23.96 -4.71 -0.87
CA ALA A 178 23.89 -6.18 -0.87
C ALA A 178 24.29 -6.71 0.53
N PRO A 179 23.65 -7.78 1.03
CA PRO A 179 24.12 -8.41 2.25
C PRO A 179 25.56 -8.91 2.05
N PRO A 180 26.39 -8.95 3.12
CA PRO A 180 27.76 -9.46 3.07
C PRO A 180 27.83 -10.93 2.64
#